data_AF-A0A7C6TPG9-F1
#
_entry.id   AF-A0A7C6TPG9-F1
#
_cell.length_a   1.000
_cell.length_b   1.000
_cell.length_c   1.000
_cell.angle_alpha   90.00
_cell.angle_beta   90.00
_cell.angle_gamma   90.00
#
_symmetry.space_group_name_H-M   'P 1'
#
loop_
_entity.id
_entity.type
_entity.pdbx_description
1 polymer ?
#
loop_
_entity_poly.entity_id
_entity_poly.type
_entity_poly.pdbx_seq_one_letter_code
_entity_poly.pdbx_strand_id
1 'polypeptide(L)'
;IDRFQGGIGLPWHYNYSPELVEEYRRLLGDNFWGWQMHEWASNYNSDRRRVIEAYEKYGVADGSRSKESFWADVISEKIDLFLEALTREEWSKNRVPQNRAEFIADIYELYRLRMEMTGGQLIPADSFYMAPKIELAAGTKLLLPEVGWQIPNMRLQLAYYRGMAKAYSARLGVYYECWGRTEGYGLTIPYSLREGQDEWIENQLTTGSGADRSFEERENGGSSRNLQARIFRYAYLAGATAIGEEYGVCNTFRNLGDFELSIYGQVKKKFLKFTEELPCPGKTYTPIAIVLPENLPVLDVVLRDNYIDYPESDDSYPLPAETWKQITQILRPIFGETGSHGNMSHVIKKGGLPDVFDIIHADTPGLDEYEYLIDLTGDTGFAAKHKNIVKPEEVSQILDNLLPCRIDERLHAIYNRTEDGWLVGIFNNDGVQYDNFKGDIFLSEADIRTEIKLNGYKIISVMNGDIEHSEGRFFLDMPAGSWKIIKLAKE
;
A
#
# COMPACT_ATOMS: atom_id res chain seq x y z
N ILE A 1 1.14 15.96 6.54
CA ILE A 1 2.16 15.31 5.70
C ILE A 1 2.15 16.13 4.43
N ASP A 2 3.21 16.86 4.17
CA ASP A 2 3.33 17.64 2.94
C ASP A 2 4.11 16.83 1.91
N ARG A 3 3.66 16.89 0.66
CA ARG A 3 4.19 16.12 -0.47
C ARG A 3 5.46 16.80 -0.99
N PHE A 4 6.59 16.10 -0.87
CA PHE A 4 7.89 16.57 -1.36
C PHE A 4 8.13 16.19 -2.83
N GLN A 5 7.71 15.00 -3.25
CA GLN A 5 7.94 14.47 -4.60
C GLN A 5 6.80 13.52 -5.00
N GLY A 6 6.49 13.44 -6.30
CA GLY A 6 5.50 12.53 -6.91
C GLY A 6 4.11 13.15 -7.06
N GLY A 7 3.41 12.92 -8.19
CA GLY A 7 2.10 13.52 -8.50
C GLY A 7 2.11 15.01 -8.88
N ILE A 8 3.22 15.72 -8.62
CA ILE A 8 3.58 17.03 -9.16
C ILE A 8 5.08 17.03 -9.47
N GLY A 9 5.53 17.81 -10.45
CA GLY A 9 6.96 17.87 -10.76
C GLY A 9 7.78 18.48 -9.62
N LEU A 10 8.96 17.92 -9.34
CA LEU A 10 9.88 18.42 -8.31
C LEU A 10 10.25 19.94 -8.45
N PRO A 11 10.36 20.53 -9.65
CA PRO A 11 10.69 21.96 -9.78
C PRO A 11 9.51 22.92 -9.47
N TRP A 12 8.30 22.42 -9.20
CA TRP A 12 7.13 23.26 -8.88
C TRP A 12 7.13 23.68 -7.39
N HIS A 13 8.08 24.55 -7.07
CA HIS A 13 8.20 25.46 -5.93
C HIS A 13 7.23 25.29 -4.75
N TYR A 14 7.54 24.38 -3.83
CA TYR A 14 7.54 24.77 -2.43
C TYR A 14 8.99 25.08 -2.03
N ASN A 15 9.31 26.37 -1.87
CA ASN A 15 10.54 26.75 -1.17
C ASN A 15 10.34 26.36 0.30
N TYR A 16 10.64 25.10 0.63
CA TYR A 16 10.63 24.62 2.01
C TYR A 16 11.50 25.55 2.84
N SER A 17 10.86 26.42 3.62
CA SER A 17 11.56 27.29 4.56
C SER A 17 12.14 26.37 5.64
N PRO A 18 13.47 26.24 5.75
CA PRO A 18 14.08 25.43 6.80
C PRO A 18 13.61 25.87 8.19
N GLU A 19 13.32 27.16 8.36
CA GLU A 19 12.77 27.73 9.59
C GLU A 19 11.36 27.22 9.89
N LEU A 20 10.49 27.11 8.88
CA LEU A 20 9.15 26.52 9.05
C LEU A 20 9.24 25.03 9.40
N VAL A 21 10.17 24.30 8.78
CA VAL A 21 10.42 22.88 9.10
C VAL A 21 10.88 22.72 10.55
N GLU A 22 11.82 23.57 10.99
CA GLU A 22 12.30 23.59 12.37
C GLU A 22 11.17 23.94 13.34
N GLU A 23 10.30 24.88 12.98
CA GLU A 23 9.15 25.24 13.79
C GLU A 23 8.15 24.08 13.91
N TYR A 24 7.83 23.38 12.81
CA TYR A 24 7.01 22.16 12.87
C TYR A 24 7.66 21.09 13.74
N ARG A 25 8.98 20.91 13.65
CA ARG A 25 9.71 19.98 14.51
C ARG A 25 9.63 20.38 15.98
N ARG A 26 9.74 21.67 16.29
CA ARG A 26 9.59 22.21 17.65
C ARG A 26 8.18 22.02 18.19
N LEU A 27 7.15 22.21 17.36
CA LEU A 27 5.74 22.11 17.75
C LEU A 27 5.28 20.67 17.92
N LEU A 28 5.65 19.78 16.99
CA LEU A 28 5.16 18.41 16.92
C LEU A 28 6.11 17.39 17.58
N GLY A 29 7.38 17.75 17.79
CA GLY A 29 8.41 16.85 18.33
C GLY A 29 8.51 15.57 17.51
N ASP A 30 8.46 14.43 18.20
CA ASP A 30 8.53 13.08 17.61
C ASP A 30 7.30 12.69 16.75
N ASN A 31 6.29 13.56 16.70
CA ASN A 31 5.10 13.40 15.86
C ASN A 31 5.25 14.08 14.49
N PHE A 32 6.33 14.82 14.22
CA PHE A 32 6.68 15.22 12.86
C PHE A 32 7.52 14.12 12.20
N TRP A 33 6.88 13.36 11.31
CA TRP A 33 7.51 12.21 10.65
C TRP A 33 8.27 12.56 9.37
N GLY A 34 8.07 13.77 8.84
CA GLY A 34 8.77 14.27 7.65
C GLY A 34 7.87 14.52 6.45
N TRP A 35 8.50 14.56 5.28
CA TRP A 35 7.89 14.89 4.00
C TRP A 35 7.61 13.63 3.19
N GLN A 36 6.49 13.60 2.50
CA GLN A 36 6.14 12.43 1.69
C GLN A 36 6.90 12.40 0.37
N MET A 37 7.52 11.27 0.06
CA MET A 37 8.01 10.91 -1.27
C MET A 37 7.04 9.89 -1.88
N HIS A 38 6.16 10.35 -2.76
CA HIS A 38 5.05 9.57 -3.29
C HIS A 38 5.46 8.75 -4.52
N GLU A 39 5.10 7.47 -4.50
CA GLU A 39 5.28 6.45 -5.53
C GLU A 39 6.70 6.38 -6.11
N TRP A 40 7.71 6.68 -5.31
CA TRP A 40 8.95 7.23 -5.82
C TRP A 40 9.72 6.30 -6.78
N ALA A 41 9.77 4.99 -6.51
CA ALA A 41 10.38 4.01 -7.40
C ALA A 41 9.52 3.75 -8.66
N SER A 42 8.20 3.74 -8.52
CA SER A 42 7.25 3.62 -9.64
C SER A 42 7.36 4.84 -10.56
N ASN A 43 7.43 6.04 -9.98
CA ASN A 43 7.60 7.32 -10.66
C ASN A 43 8.92 7.39 -11.40
N TYR A 44 10.01 6.87 -10.82
CA TYR A 44 11.29 6.78 -11.53
C TYR A 44 11.17 5.91 -12.80
N ASN A 45 10.48 4.78 -12.73
CA ASN A 45 10.26 3.94 -13.91
C ASN A 45 9.31 4.60 -14.94
N SER A 46 8.28 5.33 -14.47
CA SER A 46 7.39 6.12 -15.33
C SER A 46 8.15 7.21 -16.08
N ASP A 47 8.94 8.03 -15.36
CA ASP A 47 9.82 9.05 -15.92
C ASP A 47 10.79 8.44 -16.92
N ARG A 48 11.46 7.33 -16.57
CA ARG A 48 12.37 6.62 -17.46
C ARG A 48 11.73 6.29 -18.80
N ARG A 49 10.51 5.72 -18.80
CA ARG A 49 9.79 5.38 -20.04
C ARG A 49 9.48 6.63 -20.87
N ARG A 50 8.95 7.67 -20.23
CA ARG A 50 8.66 8.96 -20.88
C ARG A 50 9.92 9.57 -21.51
N VAL A 51 11.06 9.49 -20.82
CA VAL A 51 12.36 9.97 -21.32
C VAL A 51 12.84 9.16 -22.52
N ILE A 52 12.73 7.83 -22.50
CA ILE A 52 13.08 6.96 -23.64
C ILE A 52 12.24 7.33 -24.87
N GLU A 53 10.91 7.40 -24.71
CA GLU A 53 9.99 7.77 -25.79
C GLU A 53 10.30 9.16 -26.35
N ALA A 54 10.65 10.12 -25.48
CA ALA A 54 11.07 11.45 -25.91
C ALA A 54 12.42 11.41 -26.66
N TYR A 55 13.39 10.63 -26.20
CA TYR A 55 14.69 10.50 -26.86
C TYR A 55 14.56 9.91 -28.27
N GLU A 56 13.68 8.93 -28.45
CA GLU A 56 13.35 8.38 -29.77
C GLU A 56 12.67 9.42 -30.66
N LYS A 57 11.61 10.07 -30.15
CA LYS A 57 10.83 11.06 -30.90
C LYS A 57 11.65 12.26 -31.36
N TYR A 58 12.63 12.67 -30.56
CA TYR A 58 13.38 13.91 -30.77
C TYR A 58 14.84 13.69 -31.23
N GLY A 59 15.17 12.48 -31.68
CA GLY A 59 16.44 12.19 -32.36
C GLY A 59 17.66 12.09 -31.43
N VAL A 60 17.45 11.90 -30.13
CA VAL A 60 18.55 11.63 -29.19
C VAL A 60 19.02 10.19 -29.33
N ALA A 61 18.08 9.25 -29.52
CA ALA A 61 18.39 7.82 -29.62
C ALA A 61 19.21 7.46 -30.87
N ASP A 62 19.01 8.17 -31.99
CA ASP A 62 19.73 7.94 -33.26
C ASP A 62 20.96 8.85 -33.45
N GLY A 63 21.24 9.71 -32.46
CA GLY A 63 22.37 10.64 -32.48
C GLY A 63 22.18 11.88 -33.36
N SER A 64 21.01 12.08 -33.96
CA SER A 64 20.71 13.30 -34.73
C SER A 64 20.61 14.56 -33.87
N ARG A 65 20.45 14.41 -32.55
CA ARG A 65 20.47 15.46 -31.53
C ARG A 65 21.28 15.02 -30.31
N SER A 66 22.05 15.93 -29.73
CA SER A 66 22.74 15.66 -28.46
C SER A 66 21.79 15.71 -27.27
N LYS A 67 22.13 14.98 -26.21
CA LYS A 67 21.38 14.99 -24.94
C LYS A 67 21.30 16.41 -24.36
N GLU A 68 22.38 17.16 -24.43
CA GLU A 68 22.46 18.54 -23.93
C GLU A 68 21.49 19.46 -24.68
N SER A 69 21.41 19.36 -26.01
CA SER A 69 20.46 20.16 -26.80
C SER A 69 19.02 19.72 -26.56
N PHE A 70 18.75 18.42 -26.39
CA PHE A 70 17.42 17.95 -26.02
C PHE A 70 16.94 18.57 -24.71
N TRP A 71 17.77 18.49 -23.66
CA TRP A 71 17.44 19.07 -22.37
C TRP A 71 17.53 20.58 -22.35
N ALA A 72 18.14 21.27 -23.32
CA ALA A 72 18.14 22.72 -23.40
C ALA A 72 16.91 23.28 -24.15
N ASP A 73 16.53 22.64 -25.27
CA ASP A 73 15.71 23.27 -26.30
C ASP A 73 14.34 22.60 -26.52
N VAL A 74 14.17 21.34 -26.13
CA VAL A 74 12.99 20.51 -26.47
C VAL A 74 12.02 20.38 -25.31
N ILE A 75 12.57 20.26 -24.10
CA ILE A 75 11.81 20.30 -22.86
C ILE A 75 11.39 21.77 -22.64
N SER A 76 10.32 22.18 -23.32
CA SER A 76 9.53 23.34 -22.90
C SER A 76 8.83 23.02 -21.58
N GLU A 77 8.33 24.05 -20.88
CA GLU A 77 7.58 23.96 -19.61
C GLU A 77 6.55 22.83 -19.56
N LYS A 78 6.05 22.37 -20.71
CA LYS A 78 5.10 21.26 -20.82
C LYS A 78 5.64 19.87 -20.47
N ILE A 79 6.92 19.53 -20.64
CA ILE A 79 7.45 18.21 -20.22
C ILE A 79 7.99 18.26 -18.78
N ASP A 80 8.48 19.42 -18.33
CA ASP A 80 8.84 19.65 -16.93
C ASP A 80 7.63 19.48 -15.97
N LEU A 81 6.41 19.59 -16.49
CA LEU A 81 5.17 19.26 -15.76
C LEU A 81 5.00 17.76 -15.44
N PHE A 82 5.72 16.86 -16.12
CA PHE A 82 5.48 15.41 -16.04
C PHE A 82 6.68 14.60 -15.51
N LEU A 83 7.75 15.25 -15.04
CA LEU A 83 8.88 14.57 -14.38
C LEU A 83 8.64 14.52 -12.88
N GLU A 84 8.35 13.33 -12.37
CA GLU A 84 7.86 13.14 -10.99
C GLU A 84 8.96 12.65 -10.04
N ALA A 85 10.03 12.05 -10.54
CA ALA A 85 11.09 11.46 -9.73
C ALA A 85 12.39 12.28 -9.71
N LEU A 86 12.81 12.79 -10.86
CA LEU A 86 14.04 13.57 -11.01
C LEU A 86 13.76 14.90 -11.71
N THR A 87 14.52 15.94 -11.37
CA THR A 87 14.47 17.20 -12.11
C THR A 87 15.04 17.05 -13.51
N ARG A 88 14.77 18.05 -14.35
CA ARG A 88 15.43 18.23 -15.65
C ARG A 88 16.96 18.21 -15.52
N GLU A 89 17.52 18.94 -14.56
CA GLU A 89 18.97 18.99 -14.34
C GLU A 89 19.53 17.61 -13.97
N GLU A 90 18.82 16.88 -13.11
CA GLU A 90 19.21 15.53 -12.70
C GLU A 90 19.16 14.57 -13.90
N TRP A 91 18.07 14.54 -14.66
CA TRP A 91 17.97 13.74 -15.88
C TRP A 91 19.01 14.13 -16.95
N SER A 92 19.35 15.41 -17.07
CA SER A 92 20.38 15.88 -18.01
C SER A 92 21.77 15.31 -17.69
N LYS A 93 22.05 15.04 -16.41
CA LYS A 93 23.33 14.50 -15.93
C LYS A 93 23.30 12.97 -15.80
N ASN A 94 22.15 12.40 -15.47
CA ASN A 94 21.99 10.96 -15.25
C ASN A 94 21.84 10.19 -16.56
N ARG A 95 22.38 8.98 -16.61
CA ARG A 95 22.09 8.05 -17.71
C ARG A 95 20.66 7.53 -17.58
N VAL A 96 20.10 7.06 -18.70
CA VAL A 96 18.89 6.25 -18.66
C VAL A 96 19.31 4.80 -18.38
N PRO A 97 18.83 4.14 -17.31
CA PRO A 97 19.26 2.78 -16.99
C PRO A 97 18.82 1.78 -18.07
N GLN A 98 19.77 0.94 -18.48
CA GLN A 98 19.63 -0.02 -19.58
C GLN A 98 19.34 -1.45 -19.09
N ASN A 99 19.61 -1.74 -17.83
CA ASN A 99 19.43 -3.06 -17.23
C ASN A 99 19.02 -2.94 -15.74
N ARG A 100 18.65 -4.08 -15.14
CA ARG A 100 18.19 -4.17 -13.74
C ARG A 100 19.19 -3.59 -12.75
N ALA A 101 20.47 -3.89 -12.88
CA ALA A 101 21.48 -3.40 -11.94
C ALA A 101 21.62 -1.89 -11.95
N GLU A 102 21.57 -1.28 -13.14
CA GLU A 102 21.57 0.18 -13.27
C GLU A 102 20.33 0.80 -12.66
N PHE A 103 19.14 0.24 -12.94
CA PHE A 103 17.90 0.74 -12.37
C PHE A 103 17.89 0.69 -10.84
N ILE A 104 18.31 -0.44 -10.26
CA ILE A 104 18.40 -0.59 -8.80
C ILE A 104 19.39 0.41 -8.21
N ALA A 105 20.58 0.58 -8.81
CA ALA A 105 21.56 1.55 -8.34
C ALA A 105 21.01 2.98 -8.37
N ASP A 106 20.28 3.35 -9.43
CA ASP A 106 19.72 4.69 -9.59
C ASP A 106 18.61 4.97 -8.55
N ILE A 107 17.72 4.01 -8.25
CA ILE A 107 16.68 4.22 -7.22
C ILE A 107 17.27 4.29 -5.81
N TYR A 108 18.33 3.53 -5.52
CA TYR A 108 19.06 3.67 -4.25
C TYR A 108 19.60 5.09 -4.08
N GLU A 109 20.25 5.61 -5.12
CA GLU A 109 20.82 6.95 -5.09
C GLU A 109 19.74 8.04 -5.02
N LEU A 110 18.64 7.90 -5.76
CA LEU A 110 17.48 8.79 -5.68
C LEU A 110 16.97 8.91 -4.24
N TYR A 111 16.70 7.78 -3.57
CA TYR A 111 16.18 7.81 -2.21
C TYR A 111 17.19 8.43 -1.23
N ARG A 112 18.48 8.06 -1.35
CA ARG A 112 19.56 8.61 -0.53
C ARG A 112 19.64 10.13 -0.66
N LEU A 113 19.59 10.65 -1.88
CA LEU A 113 19.63 12.10 -2.17
C LEU A 113 18.44 12.82 -1.53
N ARG A 114 17.22 12.27 -1.64
CA ARG A 114 16.04 12.90 -1.02
C ARG A 114 16.06 12.83 0.50
N MET A 115 16.59 11.75 1.07
CA MET A 115 16.81 11.64 2.50
C MET A 115 17.81 12.71 3.00
N GLU A 116 18.88 12.96 2.24
CA GLU A 116 19.86 14.02 2.53
C GLU A 116 19.23 15.42 2.43
N MET A 117 18.48 15.70 1.35
CA MET A 117 17.79 16.97 1.13
C MET A 117 16.79 17.30 2.24
N THR A 118 16.13 16.30 2.80
CA THR A 118 15.15 16.45 3.87
C THR A 118 15.74 16.33 5.27
N GLY A 119 17.07 16.21 5.39
CA GLY A 119 17.75 16.09 6.68
C GLY A 119 17.34 14.85 7.49
N GLY A 120 17.02 13.74 6.80
CA GLY A 120 16.57 12.50 7.44
C GLY A 120 15.06 12.44 7.71
N GLN A 121 14.27 13.39 7.20
CA GLN A 121 12.83 13.51 7.46
C GLN A 121 12.01 13.20 6.22
N LEU A 122 12.14 11.97 5.74
CA LEU A 122 11.43 11.47 4.56
C LEU A 122 10.47 10.35 4.96
N ILE A 123 9.27 10.39 4.39
CA ILE A 123 8.25 9.36 4.53
C ILE A 123 8.00 8.79 3.13
N PRO A 124 8.41 7.55 2.84
CA PRO A 124 8.08 6.92 1.57
C PRO A 124 6.59 6.58 1.53
N ALA A 125 5.99 6.76 0.35
CA ALA A 125 4.68 6.20 0.03
C ALA A 125 4.80 5.32 -1.22
N ASP A 126 5.03 4.01 -1.06
CA ASP A 126 5.26 3.09 -2.17
C ASP A 126 3.97 2.53 -2.77
N SER A 127 3.88 2.50 -4.10
CA SER A 127 2.77 1.86 -4.83
C SER A 127 3.14 0.47 -5.34
N PHE A 128 3.44 0.35 -6.64
CA PHE A 128 3.71 -0.92 -7.30
C PHE A 128 5.06 -1.53 -6.92
N TYR A 129 6.04 -0.70 -6.65
CA TYR A 129 7.41 -1.10 -6.30
C TYR A 129 7.67 -0.81 -4.83
N MET A 130 7.63 -1.86 -4.02
CA MET A 130 7.82 -1.78 -2.57
C MET A 130 9.29 -1.92 -2.20
N ALA A 131 9.88 -0.89 -1.60
CA ALA A 131 11.30 -0.77 -1.33
C ALA A 131 11.67 -0.52 0.16
N PRO A 132 10.99 -1.14 1.16
CA PRO A 132 11.25 -0.85 2.57
C PRO A 132 12.68 -1.22 2.99
N LYS A 133 13.33 -2.15 2.28
CA LYS A 133 14.75 -2.46 2.49
C LYS A 133 15.66 -1.26 2.20
N ILE A 134 15.40 -0.54 1.11
CA ILE A 134 16.13 0.68 0.73
C ILE A 134 15.87 1.78 1.77
N GLU A 135 14.60 1.95 2.11
CA GLU A 135 14.11 3.03 2.97
C GLU A 135 14.65 2.92 4.40
N LEU A 136 14.57 1.73 4.99
CA LEU A 136 15.07 1.47 6.33
C LEU A 136 16.60 1.56 6.40
N ALA A 137 17.32 1.11 5.37
CA ALA A 137 18.77 1.28 5.28
C ALA A 137 19.19 2.76 5.24
N ALA A 138 18.34 3.63 4.67
CA ALA A 138 18.54 5.08 4.66
C ALA A 138 18.08 5.79 5.96
N GLY A 139 17.45 5.06 6.89
CA GLY A 139 17.05 5.58 8.20
C GLY A 139 15.59 6.02 8.32
N THR A 140 14.72 5.61 7.39
CA THR A 140 13.27 5.87 7.46
C THR A 140 12.65 5.31 8.74
N LYS A 141 11.77 6.10 9.37
CA LYS A 141 11.14 5.73 10.66
C LYS A 141 9.67 5.35 10.57
N LEU A 142 9.01 5.70 9.46
CA LEU A 142 7.61 5.39 9.18
C LEU A 142 7.52 4.87 7.76
N LEU A 143 7.02 3.65 7.61
CA LEU A 143 6.76 3.04 6.32
C LEU A 143 5.28 3.19 5.97
N LEU A 144 4.96 3.76 4.79
CA LEU A 144 3.59 3.87 4.29
C LEU A 144 3.47 3.16 2.93
N PRO A 145 2.88 1.96 2.85
CA PRO A 145 2.48 1.44 1.56
C PRO A 145 1.23 2.18 1.09
N GLU A 146 1.14 2.41 -0.21
CA GLU A 146 -0.01 3.00 -0.87
C GLU A 146 -1.09 1.96 -1.15
N VAL A 147 -2.30 2.26 -0.69
CA VAL A 147 -3.43 1.33 -0.73
C VAL A 147 -4.65 2.04 -1.30
N GLY A 148 -5.39 1.37 -2.18
CA GLY A 148 -6.59 1.94 -2.77
C GLY A 148 -7.04 1.12 -3.96
N TRP A 149 -7.86 1.71 -4.82
CA TRP A 149 -8.47 0.98 -5.92
C TRP A 149 -7.48 0.63 -7.04
N GLN A 150 -6.51 1.47 -7.33
CA GLN A 150 -5.50 1.24 -8.35
C GLN A 150 -4.42 0.26 -7.90
N ILE A 151 -4.10 0.24 -6.59
CA ILE A 151 -3.01 -0.60 -6.08
C ILE A 151 -3.53 -1.96 -5.57
N PRO A 152 -3.22 -3.08 -6.25
CA PRO A 152 -3.70 -4.39 -5.83
C PRO A 152 -2.94 -4.93 -4.62
N ASN A 153 -3.40 -6.09 -4.11
CA ASN A 153 -2.63 -6.92 -3.18
C ASN A 153 -2.28 -6.25 -1.84
N MET A 154 -3.19 -5.45 -1.27
CA MET A 154 -2.98 -4.77 0.03
C MET A 154 -2.50 -5.73 1.15
N ARG A 155 -2.94 -6.99 1.14
CA ARG A 155 -2.50 -8.01 2.11
C ARG A 155 -1.00 -8.31 2.01
N LEU A 156 -0.50 -8.48 0.79
CA LEU A 156 0.93 -8.65 0.51
C LEU A 156 1.71 -7.42 0.99
N GLN A 157 1.20 -6.24 0.67
CA GLN A 157 1.84 -4.98 1.02
C GLN A 157 1.98 -4.83 2.54
N LEU A 158 0.87 -5.01 3.26
CA LEU A 158 0.88 -4.90 4.72
C LEU A 158 1.72 -5.98 5.38
N ALA A 159 1.73 -7.22 4.88
CA ALA A 159 2.60 -8.27 5.41
C ALA A 159 4.08 -7.91 5.29
N TYR A 160 4.49 -7.33 4.15
CA TYR A 160 5.88 -6.92 3.92
C TYR A 160 6.28 -5.73 4.77
N TYR A 161 5.49 -4.66 4.75
CA TYR A 161 5.81 -3.46 5.53
C TYR A 161 5.70 -3.69 7.03
N ARG A 162 4.74 -4.49 7.51
CA ARG A 162 4.65 -4.83 8.93
C ARG A 162 5.84 -5.66 9.39
N GLY A 163 6.26 -6.66 8.62
CA GLY A 163 7.43 -7.47 8.91
C GLY A 163 8.71 -6.63 9.01
N MET A 164 8.94 -5.80 8.00
CA MET A 164 10.10 -4.89 7.97
C MET A 164 10.04 -3.82 9.07
N ALA A 165 8.87 -3.23 9.33
CA ALA A 165 8.70 -2.28 10.43
C ALA A 165 9.00 -2.91 11.80
N LYS A 166 8.48 -4.12 12.04
CA LYS A 166 8.73 -4.87 13.28
C LYS A 166 10.23 -5.13 13.47
N ALA A 167 10.90 -5.64 12.44
CA ALA A 167 12.31 -6.00 12.52
C ALA A 167 13.23 -4.81 12.81
N TYR A 168 12.93 -3.64 12.24
CA TYR A 168 13.77 -2.44 12.40
C TYR A 168 13.23 -1.46 13.44
N SER A 169 12.22 -1.86 14.23
CA SER A 169 11.54 -0.98 15.19
C SER A 169 11.03 0.32 14.58
N ALA A 170 10.65 0.29 13.30
CA ALA A 170 10.02 1.40 12.61
C ALA A 170 8.48 1.36 12.81
N ARG A 171 7.83 2.47 12.49
CA ARG A 171 6.37 2.57 12.52
C ARG A 171 5.78 2.07 11.20
N LEU A 172 4.64 1.41 11.29
CA LEU A 172 3.78 1.11 10.16
C LEU A 172 2.69 2.17 10.06
N GLY A 173 2.39 2.62 8.85
CA GLY A 173 1.13 3.29 8.52
C GLY A 173 0.61 2.80 7.18
N VAL A 174 -0.36 3.52 6.62
CA VAL A 174 -0.81 3.37 5.22
C VAL A 174 -1.04 4.73 4.58
N TYR A 175 -0.84 4.81 3.27
CA TYR A 175 -1.22 5.97 2.48
C TYR A 175 -2.39 5.57 1.56
N TYR A 176 -3.55 6.19 1.72
CA TYR A 176 -4.74 5.81 0.98
C TYR A 176 -4.92 6.67 -0.28
N GLU A 177 -5.01 6.02 -1.44
CA GLU A 177 -5.36 6.69 -2.69
C GLU A 177 -6.87 6.65 -2.95
N CYS A 178 -7.44 7.83 -3.19
CA CYS A 178 -8.87 8.04 -3.28
C CYS A 178 -9.44 7.77 -4.68
N TRP A 179 -8.60 7.37 -5.64
CA TRP A 179 -8.95 7.33 -7.05
C TRP A 179 -9.91 6.21 -7.41
N GLY A 180 -10.57 6.40 -8.55
CA GLY A 180 -11.39 5.40 -9.21
C GLY A 180 -11.35 5.64 -10.72
N ARG A 181 -12.02 4.77 -11.48
CA ARG A 181 -12.14 4.94 -12.93
C ARG A 181 -13.57 4.76 -13.39
N THR A 182 -14.02 5.61 -14.30
CA THR A 182 -15.27 5.44 -15.04
C THR A 182 -14.96 5.20 -16.51
N GLU A 183 -15.62 4.22 -17.11
CA GLU A 183 -15.59 4.04 -18.56
C GLU A 183 -16.07 5.33 -19.26
N GLY A 184 -15.31 5.80 -20.25
CA GLY A 184 -15.61 7.03 -21.00
C GLY A 184 -15.19 8.35 -20.34
N TYR A 185 -14.84 8.39 -19.04
CA TYR A 185 -14.47 9.62 -18.33
C TYR A 185 -13.06 9.62 -17.73
N GLY A 186 -12.36 8.48 -17.71
CA GLY A 186 -11.00 8.41 -17.16
C GLY A 186 -10.98 8.24 -15.64
N LEU A 187 -9.98 8.82 -14.97
CA LEU A 187 -9.85 8.79 -13.51
C LEU A 187 -10.90 9.71 -12.86
N THR A 188 -11.40 9.33 -11.69
CA THR A 188 -12.38 10.13 -10.95
C THR A 188 -11.96 10.32 -9.49
N ILE A 189 -12.45 11.39 -8.88
CA ILE A 189 -12.24 11.73 -7.46
C ILE A 189 -13.54 12.11 -6.75
N PRO A 190 -13.62 11.95 -5.42
CA PRO A 190 -14.75 12.44 -4.67
C PRO A 190 -14.84 13.97 -4.78
N TYR A 191 -15.97 14.48 -5.26
CA TYR A 191 -16.28 15.91 -5.29
C TYR A 191 -16.48 16.41 -3.87
N SER A 192 -15.76 17.46 -3.52
CA SER A 192 -15.74 17.95 -2.16
C SER A 192 -15.78 19.46 -2.03
N LEU A 193 -15.66 20.27 -3.07
CA LEU A 193 -15.72 21.72 -2.89
C LEU A 193 -16.89 22.28 -3.68
N ARG A 194 -17.78 23.06 -3.03
CA ARG A 194 -18.85 23.79 -3.75
C ARG A 194 -18.23 24.61 -4.89
N GLU A 195 -18.97 24.75 -5.99
CA GLU A 195 -18.48 25.37 -7.24
C GLU A 195 -17.62 26.62 -6.99
N GLY A 196 -16.40 26.64 -7.54
CA GLY A 196 -15.50 27.79 -7.49
C GLY A 196 -14.56 27.85 -6.27
N GLN A 197 -14.50 26.81 -5.44
CA GLN A 197 -13.56 26.72 -4.29
C GLN A 197 -12.46 25.67 -4.45
N ASP A 198 -12.35 25.04 -5.62
CA ASP A 198 -11.34 24.02 -5.89
C ASP A 198 -9.96 24.65 -6.15
N GLU A 199 -8.94 24.19 -5.40
CA GLU A 199 -7.54 24.59 -5.57
C GLU A 199 -7.01 24.27 -6.99
N TRP A 200 -7.63 23.30 -7.66
CA TRP A 200 -7.26 22.89 -9.02
C TRP A 200 -7.90 23.75 -10.10
N ILE A 201 -9.09 24.34 -9.89
CA ILE A 201 -9.67 25.31 -10.83
C ILE A 201 -8.74 26.52 -10.98
N GLU A 202 -8.14 27.03 -9.89
CA GLU A 202 -7.20 28.15 -9.96
C GLU A 202 -5.84 27.76 -10.61
N ASN A 203 -5.33 26.55 -10.37
CA ASN A 203 -4.10 26.06 -11.02
C ASN A 203 -4.29 25.72 -12.52
N GLN A 204 -5.49 25.29 -12.93
CA GLN A 204 -5.82 25.05 -14.34
C GLN A 204 -6.03 26.36 -15.12
N LEU A 205 -6.51 27.42 -14.46
CA LEU A 205 -6.68 28.74 -15.08
C LEU A 205 -5.37 29.51 -15.26
N THR A 206 -4.34 29.24 -14.45
CA THR A 206 -3.06 29.98 -14.46
C THR A 206 -1.99 29.36 -15.35
N THR A 207 -2.05 28.06 -15.67
CA THR A 207 -1.04 27.37 -16.49
C THR A 207 -1.30 27.47 -18.00
N GLY A 208 -2.44 28.01 -18.45
CA GLY A 208 -2.77 28.19 -19.87
C GLY A 208 -2.80 26.88 -20.68
N SER A 209 -2.57 25.74 -20.05
CA SER A 209 -2.70 24.43 -20.64
C SER A 209 -4.14 24.01 -20.43
N GLY A 210 -4.92 24.00 -21.51
CA GLY A 210 -6.05 23.07 -21.64
C GLY A 210 -5.57 21.61 -21.67
N ALA A 211 -4.59 21.25 -20.83
CA ALA A 211 -4.12 19.90 -20.60
C ALA A 211 -5.23 19.21 -19.81
N ASP A 212 -6.00 18.43 -20.55
CA ASP A 212 -6.98 17.44 -20.15
C ASP A 212 -7.76 17.68 -18.86
N ARG A 213 -9.07 17.79 -19.02
CA ARG A 213 -10.09 17.34 -18.05
C ARG A 213 -9.94 15.84 -17.76
N SER A 214 -8.77 15.38 -17.31
CA SER A 214 -8.44 13.97 -17.12
C SER A 214 -9.05 13.39 -15.85
N PHE A 215 -9.54 14.27 -14.97
CA PHE A 215 -10.20 13.91 -13.72
C PHE A 215 -11.62 14.44 -13.72
N GLU A 216 -12.57 13.56 -13.47
CA GLU A 216 -13.96 13.95 -13.28
C GLU A 216 -14.32 13.87 -11.79
N GLU A 217 -14.70 15.01 -11.23
CA GLU A 217 -15.15 15.09 -9.85
C GLU A 217 -16.63 14.73 -9.75
N ARG A 218 -16.97 13.82 -8.84
CA ARG A 218 -18.36 13.41 -8.58
C ARG A 218 -18.54 13.11 -7.10
N GLU A 219 -19.75 13.29 -6.56
CA GLU A 219 -20.01 12.94 -5.15
C GLU A 219 -19.64 11.47 -4.85
N ASN A 220 -19.98 10.56 -5.76
CA ASN A 220 -19.53 9.16 -5.79
C ASN A 220 -18.31 8.96 -6.73
N GLY A 221 -17.44 9.94 -6.89
CA GLY A 221 -16.20 9.78 -7.62
C GLY A 221 -15.12 9.15 -6.74
N GLY A 222 -14.06 8.64 -7.37
CA GLY A 222 -13.02 7.91 -6.69
C GLY A 222 -13.40 6.45 -6.46
N SER A 223 -12.80 5.82 -5.45
CA SER A 223 -13.05 4.42 -5.09
C SER A 223 -14.26 4.22 -4.16
N SER A 224 -14.75 2.99 -4.05
CA SER A 224 -15.81 2.60 -3.11
C SER A 224 -15.61 3.14 -1.68
N ARG A 225 -16.65 3.73 -1.08
CA ARG A 225 -16.62 4.17 0.33
C ARG A 225 -16.66 2.99 1.28
N ASN A 226 -17.31 1.89 0.91
CA ASN A 226 -17.20 0.63 1.61
C ASN A 226 -15.76 0.09 1.60
N LEU A 227 -15.06 0.15 0.45
CA LEU A 227 -13.66 -0.24 0.35
C LEU A 227 -12.77 0.64 1.23
N GLN A 228 -12.90 1.97 1.17
CA GLN A 228 -12.19 2.90 2.06
C GLN A 228 -12.35 2.49 3.54
N ALA A 229 -13.58 2.22 3.95
CA ALA A 229 -13.90 1.87 5.32
C ALA A 229 -13.29 0.51 5.74
N ARG A 230 -13.21 -0.47 4.83
CA ARG A 230 -12.55 -1.75 5.08
C ARG A 230 -11.03 -1.60 5.15
N ILE A 231 -10.43 -0.83 4.26
CA ILE A 231 -8.98 -0.53 4.24
C ILE A 231 -8.54 0.09 5.57
N PHE A 232 -9.23 1.12 6.06
CA PHE A 232 -8.84 1.77 7.32
C PHE A 232 -8.89 0.83 8.51
N ARG A 233 -9.94 0.01 8.62
CA ARG A 233 -10.06 -0.98 9.70
C ARG A 233 -9.01 -2.07 9.59
N TYR A 234 -8.78 -2.58 8.38
CA TYR A 234 -7.79 -3.62 8.16
C TYR A 234 -6.38 -3.11 8.49
N ALA A 235 -6.01 -1.92 8.02
CA ALA A 235 -4.74 -1.28 8.36
C ALA A 235 -4.57 -1.09 9.87
N TYR A 236 -5.61 -0.60 10.56
CA TYR A 236 -5.58 -0.41 12.01
C TYR A 236 -5.35 -1.73 12.77
N LEU A 237 -6.09 -2.79 12.41
CA LEU A 237 -5.92 -4.11 13.01
C LEU A 237 -4.56 -4.74 12.64
N ALA A 238 -3.96 -4.36 11.51
CA ALA A 238 -2.61 -4.76 11.12
C ALA A 238 -1.50 -4.01 11.86
N GLY A 239 -1.84 -3.08 12.76
CA GLY A 239 -0.88 -2.33 13.56
C GLY A 239 -0.43 -1.01 12.94
N ALA A 240 -1.15 -0.50 11.92
CA ALA A 240 -0.89 0.83 11.40
C ALA A 240 -1.14 1.89 12.49
N THR A 241 -0.14 2.74 12.71
CA THR A 241 -0.16 3.85 13.66
C THR A 241 -0.50 5.18 13.01
N ALA A 242 -0.55 5.21 11.67
CA ALA A 242 -0.82 6.38 10.87
C ALA A 242 -1.63 6.01 9.62
N ILE A 243 -2.54 6.89 9.21
CA ILE A 243 -3.21 6.84 7.91
C ILE A 243 -3.01 8.20 7.26
N GLY A 244 -2.23 8.22 6.17
CA GLY A 244 -2.16 9.33 5.23
C GLY A 244 -3.18 9.11 4.11
N GLU A 245 -3.58 10.18 3.43
CA GLU A 245 -4.56 10.13 2.36
C GLU A 245 -4.17 11.08 1.24
N GLU A 246 -4.25 10.61 0.01
CA GLU A 246 -4.13 11.46 -1.16
C GLU A 246 -5.34 12.38 -1.26
N TYR A 247 -5.08 13.69 -1.41
CA TYR A 247 -6.10 14.75 -1.39
C TYR A 247 -7.02 14.69 -0.16
N GLY A 248 -6.53 14.18 0.97
CA GLY A 248 -7.36 13.88 2.14
C GLY A 248 -8.15 15.08 2.66
N VAL A 249 -7.52 16.26 2.78
CA VAL A 249 -8.19 17.49 3.25
C VAL A 249 -9.25 17.93 2.25
N CYS A 250 -8.86 18.03 0.97
CA CYS A 250 -9.73 18.41 -0.13
C CYS A 250 -10.97 17.53 -0.14
N ASN A 251 -10.82 16.20 -0.06
CA ASN A 251 -11.91 15.24 -0.11
C ASN A 251 -12.79 15.17 1.16
N THR A 252 -12.32 15.67 2.31
CA THR A 252 -13.01 15.45 3.61
C THR A 252 -14.23 16.34 3.79
N PHE A 253 -14.16 17.59 3.38
CA PHE A 253 -15.19 18.59 3.63
C PHE A 253 -15.84 19.02 2.33
N ARG A 254 -17.16 19.20 2.31
CA ARG A 254 -17.97 19.77 1.21
C ARG A 254 -17.74 21.27 1.01
N ASN A 255 -17.30 21.95 2.06
CA ASN A 255 -17.14 23.38 2.14
C ASN A 255 -16.13 23.70 3.25
N LEU A 256 -15.04 24.40 2.90
CA LEU A 256 -13.99 24.77 3.84
C LEU A 256 -14.39 25.93 4.77
N GLY A 257 -15.49 26.64 4.46
CA GLY A 257 -16.00 27.74 5.28
C GLY A 257 -16.86 27.30 6.47
N ASP A 258 -17.49 26.13 6.39
CA ASP A 258 -18.35 25.59 7.46
C ASP A 258 -17.95 24.18 7.94
N PHE A 259 -16.97 23.54 7.28
CA PHE A 259 -16.49 22.20 7.57
C PHE A 259 -17.59 21.11 7.53
N GLU A 260 -18.62 21.29 6.69
CA GLU A 260 -19.58 20.22 6.38
C GLU A 260 -18.84 19.00 5.81
N LEU A 261 -19.03 17.80 6.37
CA LEU A 261 -18.34 16.60 5.89
C LEU A 261 -18.96 16.04 4.60
N SER A 262 -18.11 15.68 3.64
CA SER A 262 -18.49 14.89 2.45
C SER A 262 -18.78 13.43 2.81
N ILE A 263 -19.30 12.63 1.86
CA ILE A 263 -19.47 11.19 2.07
C ILE A 263 -18.13 10.49 2.39
N TYR A 264 -17.03 10.99 1.83
CA TYR A 264 -15.67 10.56 2.12
C TYR A 264 -15.28 10.92 3.56
N GLY A 265 -15.52 12.17 3.98
CA GLY A 265 -15.30 12.61 5.36
C GLY A 265 -16.15 11.87 6.40
N GLN A 266 -17.36 11.43 6.05
CA GLN A 266 -18.20 10.61 6.94
C GLN A 266 -17.58 9.23 7.22
N VAL A 267 -16.88 8.63 6.24
CA VAL A 267 -16.13 7.37 6.48
C VAL A 267 -15.04 7.60 7.51
N LYS A 268 -14.27 8.68 7.38
CA LYS A 268 -13.22 9.06 8.34
C LYS A 268 -13.78 9.27 9.74
N LYS A 269 -14.88 10.02 9.88
CA LYS A 269 -15.56 10.23 11.16
C LYS A 269 -15.99 8.91 11.82
N LYS A 270 -16.53 7.97 11.04
CA LYS A 270 -16.90 6.64 11.52
C LYS A 270 -15.68 5.81 11.93
N PHE A 271 -14.57 5.94 11.20
CA PHE A 271 -13.33 5.25 11.56
C PHE A 271 -12.70 5.80 12.84
N LEU A 272 -12.68 7.13 13.03
CA LEU A 272 -12.20 7.74 14.28
C LEU A 272 -13.01 7.25 15.49
N LYS A 273 -14.34 7.23 15.39
CA LYS A 273 -15.20 6.64 16.44
C LYS A 273 -14.88 5.17 16.69
N PHE A 274 -14.65 4.40 15.64
CA PHE A 274 -14.25 3.00 15.76
C PHE A 274 -12.93 2.86 16.53
N THR A 275 -11.93 3.71 16.29
CA THR A 275 -10.68 3.70 17.06
C THR A 275 -10.85 4.21 18.50
N GLU A 276 -11.84 5.05 18.78
CA GLU A 276 -12.19 5.45 20.16
C GLU A 276 -12.88 4.30 20.91
N GLU A 277 -13.74 3.53 20.24
CA GLU A 277 -14.42 2.35 20.79
C GLU A 277 -13.48 1.15 20.96
N LEU A 278 -12.43 1.06 20.13
CA LEU A 278 -11.40 0.02 20.18
C LEU A 278 -9.99 0.66 20.19
N PRO A 279 -9.58 1.33 21.28
CA PRO A 279 -8.32 2.11 21.31
C PRO A 279 -7.06 1.24 21.29
N CYS A 280 -7.17 -0.03 21.68
CA CYS A 280 -6.07 -0.99 21.66
C CYS A 280 -6.56 -2.29 20.99
N PRO A 281 -6.32 -2.47 19.68
CA PRO A 281 -6.70 -3.70 18.98
C PRO A 281 -5.78 -4.87 19.36
N GLY A 282 -4.77 -4.66 20.20
CA GLY A 282 -3.74 -5.66 20.54
C GLY A 282 -2.67 -5.79 19.45
N LYS A 283 -1.72 -6.71 19.66
CA LYS A 283 -0.62 -6.98 18.71
C LYS A 283 -1.09 -7.98 17.65
N THR A 284 -0.99 -7.62 16.38
CA THR A 284 -1.25 -8.55 15.27
C THR A 284 -0.39 -9.81 15.42
N TYR A 285 -1.01 -10.97 15.26
CA TYR A 285 -0.37 -12.27 15.46
C TYR A 285 0.12 -12.84 14.14
N THR A 286 1.44 -12.79 13.95
CA THR A 286 2.13 -13.23 12.73
C THR A 286 3.20 -14.27 13.08
N PRO A 287 2.81 -15.52 13.39
CA PRO A 287 3.77 -16.56 13.78
C PRO A 287 4.67 -17.03 12.63
N ILE A 288 4.33 -16.73 11.38
CA ILE A 288 5.04 -17.21 10.20
C ILE A 288 5.70 -16.02 9.50
N ALA A 289 7.00 -16.10 9.23
CA ALA A 289 7.68 -15.18 8.33
C ALA A 289 7.93 -15.83 6.97
N ILE A 290 7.63 -15.11 5.89
CA ILE A 290 8.08 -15.44 4.54
C ILE A 290 9.40 -14.70 4.31
N VAL A 291 10.46 -15.44 4.04
CA VAL A 291 11.82 -14.89 4.00
C VAL A 291 12.27 -14.73 2.54
N LEU A 292 12.41 -13.47 2.13
CA LEU A 292 12.89 -13.07 0.81
C LEU A 292 14.44 -13.09 0.76
N PRO A 293 15.02 -13.21 -0.45
CA PRO A 293 16.47 -13.09 -0.64
C PRO A 293 17.01 -11.77 -0.11
N GLU A 294 18.22 -11.78 0.45
CA GLU A 294 18.93 -10.57 0.88
C GLU A 294 19.10 -9.57 -0.29
N ASN A 295 19.36 -10.07 -1.49
CA ASN A 295 19.62 -9.25 -2.66
C ASN A 295 18.35 -8.85 -3.44
N LEU A 296 17.16 -8.92 -2.83
CA LEU A 296 15.92 -8.41 -3.41
C LEU A 296 15.56 -7.05 -2.77
N PRO A 297 15.95 -5.91 -3.35
CA PRO A 297 15.75 -4.60 -2.71
C PRO A 297 14.33 -4.06 -2.89
N VAL A 298 13.66 -4.48 -3.96
CA VAL A 298 12.32 -4.03 -4.34
C VAL A 298 11.44 -5.24 -4.61
N LEU A 299 10.27 -5.28 -4.00
CA LEU A 299 9.22 -6.26 -4.31
C LEU A 299 8.20 -5.63 -5.24
N ASP A 300 8.02 -6.20 -6.44
CA ASP A 300 6.92 -5.82 -7.33
C ASP A 300 5.61 -6.44 -6.80
N VAL A 301 4.70 -5.59 -6.32
CA VAL A 301 3.45 -6.03 -5.71
C VAL A 301 2.51 -6.73 -6.70
N VAL A 302 2.65 -6.46 -8.01
CA VAL A 302 1.87 -7.13 -9.06
C VAL A 302 2.36 -8.57 -9.26
N LEU A 303 3.58 -8.88 -8.78
CA LEU A 303 4.21 -10.17 -8.94
C LEU A 303 4.31 -10.55 -10.42
N ARG A 304 4.73 -9.62 -11.28
CA ARG A 304 4.90 -9.86 -12.74
C ARG A 304 5.91 -10.98 -12.97
N ASP A 305 5.80 -11.69 -14.10
CA ASP A 305 6.73 -12.77 -14.42
C ASP A 305 8.16 -12.22 -14.63
N ASN A 306 8.26 -11.02 -15.22
CA ASN A 306 9.51 -10.28 -15.35
C ASN A 306 9.73 -9.33 -14.16
N TYR A 307 10.91 -9.38 -13.56
CA TYR A 307 11.25 -8.53 -12.41
C TYR A 307 11.45 -7.06 -12.84
N ILE A 308 10.75 -6.13 -12.17
CA ILE A 308 10.82 -4.67 -12.35
C ILE A 308 10.78 -4.19 -13.81
N ASP A 309 9.96 -4.85 -14.63
CA ASP A 309 9.77 -4.54 -16.06
C ASP A 309 11.03 -4.67 -16.95
N TYR A 310 12.03 -5.45 -16.54
CA TYR A 310 13.18 -5.83 -17.38
C TYR A 310 13.07 -7.27 -17.89
N PRO A 311 13.53 -7.59 -19.11
CA PRO A 311 13.42 -8.94 -19.69
C PRO A 311 14.01 -10.02 -18.79
N GLU A 312 13.44 -11.23 -18.76
CA GLU A 312 13.94 -12.36 -17.97
C GLU A 312 15.41 -12.69 -18.24
N SER A 313 15.86 -12.48 -19.50
CA SER A 313 17.23 -12.71 -19.96
C SER A 313 18.26 -11.72 -19.40
N ASP A 314 17.86 -10.67 -18.68
CA ASP A 314 18.76 -9.73 -18.04
C ASP A 314 19.36 -10.35 -16.76
N ASP A 315 20.64 -10.72 -16.84
CA ASP A 315 21.44 -11.30 -15.76
C ASP A 315 22.32 -10.26 -15.04
N SER A 316 22.14 -8.96 -15.31
CA SER A 316 22.95 -7.89 -14.72
C SER A 316 22.84 -7.78 -13.20
N TYR A 317 21.76 -8.30 -12.63
CA TYR A 317 21.43 -8.18 -11.21
C TYR A 317 21.43 -9.56 -10.53
N PRO A 318 21.99 -9.69 -9.30
CA PRO A 318 22.23 -10.99 -8.67
C PRO A 318 20.97 -11.72 -8.19
N LEU A 319 19.76 -11.41 -8.69
CA LEU A 319 18.53 -12.15 -8.40
C LEU A 319 18.25 -13.15 -9.54
N PRO A 320 18.46 -14.46 -9.34
CA PRO A 320 18.19 -15.45 -10.39
C PRO A 320 16.71 -15.45 -10.80
N ALA A 321 16.44 -15.59 -12.10
CA ALA A 321 15.07 -15.62 -12.63
C ALA A 321 14.21 -16.72 -11.97
N GLU A 322 14.79 -17.90 -11.72
CA GLU A 322 14.10 -19.00 -11.02
C GLU A 322 13.74 -18.65 -9.57
N THR A 323 14.57 -17.86 -8.87
CA THR A 323 14.26 -17.38 -7.52
C THR A 323 13.05 -16.43 -7.55
N TRP A 324 13.01 -15.49 -8.49
CA TRP A 324 11.84 -14.61 -8.67
C TRP A 324 10.57 -15.40 -9.03
N LYS A 325 10.71 -16.40 -9.90
CA LYS A 325 9.60 -17.30 -10.28
C LYS A 325 9.07 -18.08 -9.09
N GLN A 326 9.94 -18.59 -8.24
CA GLN A 326 9.55 -19.25 -6.99
C GLN A 326 8.83 -18.28 -6.04
N ILE A 327 9.35 -17.05 -5.87
CA ILE A 327 8.71 -16.02 -5.05
C ILE A 327 7.29 -15.74 -5.52
N THR A 328 7.09 -15.47 -6.81
CA THR A 328 5.76 -15.18 -7.36
C THR A 328 4.81 -16.38 -7.28
N GLN A 329 5.30 -17.60 -7.51
CA GLN A 329 4.51 -18.84 -7.39
C GLN A 329 4.02 -19.11 -5.97
N ILE A 330 4.77 -18.73 -4.93
CA ILE A 330 4.38 -18.93 -3.53
C ILE A 330 3.52 -17.77 -3.01
N LEU A 331 3.87 -16.52 -3.33
CA LEU A 331 3.15 -15.36 -2.81
C LEU A 331 1.73 -15.25 -3.41
N ARG A 332 1.54 -15.57 -4.70
CA ARG A 332 0.23 -15.45 -5.37
C ARG A 332 -0.86 -16.28 -4.66
N PRO A 333 -0.69 -17.59 -4.37
CA PRO A 333 -1.70 -18.35 -3.65
C PRO A 333 -1.95 -17.87 -2.21
N ILE A 334 -0.89 -17.53 -1.46
CA ILE A 334 -1.01 -17.12 -0.04
C ILE A 334 -1.83 -15.84 0.12
N PHE A 335 -1.53 -14.83 -0.70
CA PHE A 335 -2.20 -13.52 -0.62
C PHE A 335 -3.45 -13.44 -1.49
N GLY A 336 -3.63 -14.40 -2.39
CA GLY A 336 -4.86 -14.70 -3.10
C GLY A 336 -4.95 -14.15 -4.51
N GLU A 337 -5.94 -14.68 -5.21
CA GLU A 337 -6.41 -14.17 -6.49
C GLU A 337 -7.65 -13.27 -6.27
N THR A 338 -8.07 -12.53 -7.29
CA THR A 338 -9.20 -11.58 -7.18
C THR A 338 -10.47 -12.28 -6.67
N GLY A 339 -11.32 -11.54 -5.95
CA GLY A 339 -12.58 -12.12 -5.44
C GLY A 339 -13.53 -12.55 -6.55
N SER A 340 -14.55 -13.31 -6.15
CA SER A 340 -15.46 -14.00 -7.06
C SER A 340 -16.62 -13.13 -7.57
N HIS A 341 -16.98 -12.07 -6.84
CA HIS A 341 -18.13 -11.21 -7.12
C HIS A 341 -17.83 -9.73 -6.88
N GLY A 342 -18.35 -8.86 -7.73
CA GLY A 342 -18.09 -7.42 -7.67
C GLY A 342 -16.72 -7.02 -8.25
N ASN A 343 -16.43 -5.72 -8.27
CA ASN A 343 -15.24 -5.14 -8.93
C ASN A 343 -14.27 -4.48 -7.95
N MET A 344 -14.49 -4.60 -6.63
CA MET A 344 -13.65 -4.00 -5.58
C MET A 344 -12.77 -5.02 -4.82
N SER A 345 -12.91 -6.32 -5.12
CA SER A 345 -12.27 -7.40 -4.39
C SER A 345 -10.79 -7.61 -4.75
N HIS A 346 -10.28 -6.94 -5.80
CA HIS A 346 -8.90 -7.04 -6.25
C HIS A 346 -7.89 -6.32 -5.35
N VAL A 347 -8.36 -5.40 -4.50
CA VAL A 347 -7.52 -4.64 -3.57
C VAL A 347 -7.16 -5.49 -2.35
N ILE A 348 -8.18 -5.99 -1.65
CA ILE A 348 -8.03 -6.91 -0.50
C ILE A 348 -8.44 -8.31 -0.95
N LYS A 349 -7.52 -9.00 -1.63
CA LYS A 349 -7.73 -10.32 -2.23
C LYS A 349 -7.90 -11.43 -1.19
N LYS A 350 -8.56 -12.51 -1.58
CA LYS A 350 -8.80 -13.68 -0.72
C LYS A 350 -7.83 -14.80 -1.12
N GLY A 351 -6.96 -15.20 -0.20
CA GLY A 351 -5.97 -16.26 -0.42
C GLY A 351 -6.24 -17.56 0.33
N GLY A 352 -7.45 -17.72 0.88
CA GLY A 352 -7.85 -18.88 1.67
C GLY A 352 -7.18 -19.01 3.04
N LEU A 353 -6.12 -18.24 3.30
CA LEU A 353 -5.42 -18.15 4.57
C LEU A 353 -5.66 -16.79 5.23
N PRO A 354 -5.70 -16.71 6.58
CA PRO A 354 -5.78 -15.44 7.29
C PRO A 354 -4.46 -14.65 7.22
N ASP A 355 -4.48 -13.39 7.68
CA ASP A 355 -3.27 -12.56 7.75
C ASP A 355 -2.45 -12.85 9.00
N VAL A 356 -1.63 -13.89 8.86
CA VAL A 356 -0.75 -14.45 9.90
C VAL A 356 0.72 -14.49 9.46
N PHE A 357 1.02 -13.80 8.36
CA PHE A 357 2.35 -13.77 7.74
C PHE A 357 2.96 -12.38 7.85
N ASP A 358 4.23 -12.31 8.23
CA ASP A 358 5.07 -11.17 7.86
C ASP A 358 5.97 -11.55 6.69
N ILE A 359 6.45 -10.56 5.93
CA ILE A 359 7.49 -10.76 4.91
C ILE A 359 8.71 -9.94 5.32
N ILE A 360 9.87 -10.59 5.30
CA ILE A 360 11.17 -10.02 5.72
C ILE A 360 12.29 -10.56 4.81
N HIS A 361 13.50 -10.01 4.90
CA HIS A 361 14.67 -10.52 4.19
C HIS A 361 15.53 -11.44 5.05
N ALA A 362 16.34 -12.26 4.41
CA ALA A 362 17.25 -13.20 5.07
C ALA A 362 18.28 -12.53 6.01
N ASP A 363 18.62 -11.27 5.75
CA ASP A 363 19.57 -10.46 6.51
C ASP A 363 18.91 -9.56 7.56
N THR A 364 17.59 -9.62 7.68
CA THR A 364 16.81 -8.80 8.63
C THR A 364 16.94 -9.35 10.07
N PRO A 365 17.11 -8.49 11.09
CA PRO A 365 17.11 -8.92 12.49
C PRO A 365 15.74 -9.49 12.94
N GLY A 366 15.72 -10.34 13.97
CA GLY A 366 14.49 -10.84 14.59
C GLY A 366 13.83 -12.02 13.88
N LEU A 367 14.53 -12.70 12.97
CA LEU A 367 14.10 -13.96 12.34
C LEU A 367 13.74 -15.05 13.37
N ASP A 368 14.41 -15.06 14.52
CA ASP A 368 14.23 -15.99 15.63
C ASP A 368 12.97 -15.71 16.47
N GLU A 369 12.32 -14.56 16.29
CA GLU A 369 11.02 -14.27 16.93
C GLU A 369 9.84 -14.99 16.27
N TYR A 370 10.03 -15.53 15.06
CA TYR A 370 8.98 -16.23 14.32
C TYR A 370 8.97 -17.72 14.67
N GLU A 371 7.78 -18.27 14.88
CA GLU A 371 7.60 -19.70 15.19
C GLU A 371 7.95 -20.56 13.97
N TYR A 372 7.63 -20.08 12.76
CA TYR A 372 7.89 -20.80 11.50
C TYR A 372 8.40 -19.87 10.40
N LEU A 373 9.18 -20.43 9.47
CA LEU A 373 9.73 -19.72 8.33
C LEU A 373 9.32 -20.39 7.02
N ILE A 374 8.93 -19.61 6.02
CA ILE A 374 8.81 -20.04 4.62
C ILE A 374 10.02 -19.46 3.89
N ASP A 375 10.95 -20.33 3.49
CA ASP A 375 12.20 -19.94 2.84
C ASP A 375 11.99 -19.72 1.32
N LEU A 376 12.13 -18.47 0.88
CA LEU A 376 12.17 -18.07 -0.53
C LEU A 376 13.52 -17.44 -0.91
N THR A 377 14.56 -17.65 -0.11
CA THR A 377 15.88 -17.02 -0.30
C THR A 377 16.62 -17.57 -1.51
N GLY A 378 16.35 -18.82 -1.90
CA GLY A 378 17.13 -19.56 -2.89
C GLY A 378 18.52 -19.99 -2.39
N ASP A 379 18.87 -19.72 -1.12
CA ASP A 379 20.15 -20.09 -0.52
C ASP A 379 20.00 -21.38 0.33
N THR A 380 20.60 -22.47 -0.15
CA THR A 380 20.67 -23.73 0.61
C THR A 380 21.32 -23.58 2.00
N GLY A 381 22.21 -22.60 2.16
CA GLY A 381 22.86 -22.28 3.43
C GLY A 381 21.91 -21.64 4.45
N PHE A 382 20.90 -20.89 4.00
CA PHE A 382 19.83 -20.38 4.86
C PHE A 382 19.00 -21.55 5.38
N ALA A 383 18.51 -22.40 4.48
CA ALA A 383 17.68 -23.56 4.84
C ALA A 383 18.34 -24.47 5.89
N ALA A 384 19.64 -24.71 5.76
CA ALA A 384 20.39 -25.57 6.67
C ALA A 384 20.56 -25.01 8.11
N LYS A 385 20.45 -23.69 8.29
CA LYS A 385 20.64 -23.02 9.59
C LYS A 385 19.36 -22.95 10.43
N HIS A 386 18.19 -23.06 9.81
CA HIS A 386 16.90 -22.87 10.47
C HIS A 386 16.14 -24.19 10.60
N LYS A 387 15.72 -24.53 11.82
CA LYS A 387 15.04 -25.80 12.13
C LYS A 387 13.51 -25.74 12.01
N ASN A 388 12.96 -24.54 11.87
CA ASN A 388 11.53 -24.25 11.86
C ASN A 388 11.03 -23.84 10.46
N ILE A 389 11.75 -24.25 9.42
CA ILE A 389 11.29 -24.05 8.04
C ILE A 389 10.12 -25.00 7.77
N VAL A 390 9.07 -24.45 7.17
CA VAL A 390 7.86 -25.17 6.76
C VAL A 390 7.54 -24.86 5.32
N LYS A 391 6.83 -25.78 4.67
CA LYS A 391 6.36 -25.58 3.31
C LYS A 391 5.01 -24.85 3.31
N PRO A 392 4.70 -24.06 2.27
CA PRO A 392 3.43 -23.36 2.14
C PRO A 392 2.19 -24.26 2.31
N GLU A 393 2.25 -25.50 1.81
CA GLU A 393 1.15 -26.47 1.92
C GLU A 393 0.88 -26.95 3.36
N GLU A 394 1.84 -26.81 4.28
CA GLU A 394 1.70 -27.23 5.69
C GLU A 394 1.02 -26.16 6.55
N VAL A 395 0.95 -24.92 6.05
CA VAL A 395 0.53 -23.74 6.83
C VAL A 395 -0.89 -23.89 7.37
N SER A 396 -1.83 -24.37 6.55
CA SER A 396 -3.23 -24.46 7.00
C SER A 396 -3.37 -25.37 8.23
N GLN A 397 -2.65 -26.49 8.25
CA GLN A 397 -2.64 -27.44 9.37
C GLN A 397 -1.91 -26.89 10.59
N ILE A 398 -0.82 -26.16 10.40
CA ILE A 398 -0.11 -25.47 11.50
C ILE A 398 -1.06 -24.50 12.20
N LEU A 399 -1.81 -23.72 11.43
CA LEU A 399 -2.73 -22.70 11.96
C LEU A 399 -3.91 -23.29 12.75
N ASP A 400 -4.31 -24.54 12.50
CA ASP A 400 -5.34 -25.22 13.31
C ASP A 400 -4.93 -25.36 14.78
N ASN A 401 -3.64 -25.46 15.05
CA ASN A 401 -3.11 -25.57 16.41
C ASN A 401 -2.81 -24.22 17.06
N LEU A 402 -2.52 -23.18 16.25
CA LEU A 402 -2.07 -21.88 16.75
C LEU A 402 -3.21 -20.89 16.98
N LEU A 403 -4.25 -20.93 16.14
CA LEU A 403 -5.29 -19.92 16.13
C LEU A 403 -6.37 -20.22 17.18
N PRO A 404 -6.94 -19.18 17.81
CA PRO A 404 -8.01 -19.35 18.81
C PRO A 404 -9.32 -19.83 18.19
N CYS A 405 -9.50 -19.61 16.89
CA CYS A 405 -10.60 -20.12 16.11
C CYS A 405 -10.26 -20.19 14.62
N ARG A 406 -10.98 -21.03 13.89
CA ARG A 406 -10.97 -21.06 12.42
C ARG A 406 -12.15 -20.30 11.85
N ILE A 407 -11.84 -19.41 10.91
CA ILE A 407 -12.80 -18.70 10.06
C ILE A 407 -12.76 -19.34 8.67
N ASP A 408 -13.91 -19.33 8.00
CA ASP A 408 -14.07 -19.79 6.62
C ASP A 408 -13.09 -19.10 5.67
N GLU A 409 -12.47 -19.89 4.79
CA GLU A 409 -11.47 -19.43 3.82
C GLU A 409 -12.01 -18.42 2.79
N ARG A 410 -13.35 -18.34 2.63
CA ARG A 410 -14.02 -17.35 1.79
C ARG A 410 -14.04 -15.96 2.44
N LEU A 411 -13.74 -15.86 3.73
CA LEU A 411 -13.63 -14.61 4.47
C LEU A 411 -12.15 -14.30 4.74
N HIS A 412 -11.86 -13.01 4.84
CA HIS A 412 -10.54 -12.54 5.24
C HIS A 412 -10.54 -12.32 6.76
N ALA A 413 -9.56 -12.89 7.46
CA ALA A 413 -9.43 -12.75 8.90
C ALA A 413 -8.05 -12.24 9.31
N ILE A 414 -8.02 -11.40 10.35
CA ILE A 414 -6.81 -10.94 11.04
C ILE A 414 -6.97 -11.21 12.54
N TYR A 415 -5.89 -11.65 13.18
CA TYR A 415 -5.89 -12.06 14.57
C TYR A 415 -4.95 -11.17 15.36
N ASN A 416 -5.42 -10.62 16.48
CA ASN A 416 -4.64 -9.80 17.38
C ASN A 416 -4.66 -10.41 18.78
N ARG A 417 -3.48 -10.57 19.38
CA ARG A 417 -3.34 -10.94 20.79
C ARG A 417 -3.56 -9.70 21.66
N THR A 418 -4.42 -9.85 22.66
CA THR A 418 -4.65 -8.86 23.71
C THR A 418 -4.16 -9.41 25.05
N GLU A 419 -4.19 -8.59 26.11
CA GLU A 419 -3.77 -9.03 27.46
C GLU A 419 -4.62 -10.22 27.96
N ASP A 420 -5.92 -10.22 27.66
CA ASP A 420 -6.89 -11.18 28.20
C ASP A 420 -7.38 -12.23 27.17
N GLY A 421 -6.82 -12.24 25.96
CA GLY A 421 -7.23 -13.18 24.92
C GLY A 421 -6.95 -12.69 23.51
N TRP A 422 -7.99 -12.68 22.67
CA TRP A 422 -7.85 -12.38 21.25
C TRP A 422 -8.93 -11.43 20.75
N LEU A 423 -8.55 -10.63 19.76
CA LEU A 423 -9.48 -9.94 18.87
C LEU A 423 -9.32 -10.54 17.47
N VAL A 424 -10.43 -10.90 16.84
CA VAL A 424 -10.46 -11.47 15.49
C VAL A 424 -11.27 -10.54 14.62
N GLY A 425 -10.60 -9.82 13.71
CA GLY A 425 -11.25 -9.02 12.68
C GLY A 425 -11.58 -9.88 11.48
N ILE A 426 -12.83 -9.83 11.00
CA ILE A 426 -13.34 -10.66 9.92
C ILE A 426 -13.98 -9.76 8.88
N PHE A 427 -13.63 -9.96 7.61
CA PHE A 427 -14.05 -9.14 6.49
C PHE A 427 -14.62 -10.01 5.37
N ASN A 428 -15.80 -9.64 4.85
CA ASN A 428 -16.26 -10.13 3.56
C ASN A 428 -15.87 -9.12 2.49
N ASN A 429 -14.78 -9.43 1.78
CA ASN A 429 -14.27 -8.55 0.73
C ASN A 429 -14.91 -8.76 -0.65
N ASP A 430 -15.88 -9.67 -0.76
CA ASP A 430 -16.65 -9.91 -2.00
C ASP A 430 -17.95 -9.12 -2.05
N GLY A 431 -18.53 -9.12 -3.26
CA GLY A 431 -19.91 -8.71 -3.49
C GLY A 431 -20.13 -7.20 -3.43
N VAL A 432 -19.05 -6.42 -3.47
CA VAL A 432 -19.11 -4.98 -3.59
C VAL A 432 -18.85 -4.64 -5.06
N GLN A 433 -19.93 -4.31 -5.76
CA GLN A 433 -19.85 -3.67 -7.06
C GLN A 433 -19.94 -2.17 -6.85
N TYR A 434 -19.02 -1.44 -7.45
CA TYR A 434 -18.98 0.01 -7.35
C TYR A 434 -19.11 0.64 -8.73
N ASP A 435 -19.95 1.67 -8.79
CA ASP A 435 -20.25 2.45 -9.97
C ASP A 435 -20.30 3.93 -9.58
N ASN A 436 -19.58 4.79 -10.31
CA ASN A 436 -19.46 6.20 -9.94
C ASN A 436 -20.78 7.01 -10.05
N PHE A 437 -21.83 6.45 -10.64
CA PHE A 437 -23.17 7.05 -10.66
C PHE A 437 -24.06 6.54 -9.54
N LYS A 438 -23.99 5.25 -9.22
CA LYS A 438 -24.86 4.57 -8.24
C LYS A 438 -24.24 4.43 -6.85
N GLY A 439 -22.93 4.60 -6.72
CA GLY A 439 -22.17 4.32 -5.50
C GLY A 439 -21.97 2.83 -5.28
N ASP A 440 -21.91 2.43 -4.00
CA ASP A 440 -21.75 1.03 -3.58
C ASP A 440 -23.04 0.22 -3.81
N ILE A 441 -22.91 -0.89 -4.54
CA ILE A 441 -23.94 -1.89 -4.78
C ILE A 441 -23.49 -3.20 -4.12
N PHE A 442 -24.33 -3.73 -3.24
CA PHE A 442 -24.06 -4.95 -2.48
C PHE A 442 -24.80 -6.14 -3.11
N LEU A 443 -24.05 -7.16 -3.48
CA LEU A 443 -24.49 -8.36 -4.16
C LEU A 443 -24.76 -9.47 -3.15
N SER A 444 -26.03 -9.76 -2.86
CA SER A 444 -26.43 -10.72 -1.83
C SER A 444 -25.99 -12.16 -2.11
N GLU A 445 -25.70 -12.50 -3.37
CA GLU A 445 -25.10 -13.79 -3.75
C GLU A 445 -23.71 -14.01 -3.15
N ALA A 446 -23.05 -12.93 -2.71
CA ALA A 446 -21.77 -12.99 -2.02
C ALA A 446 -21.90 -12.97 -0.49
N ASP A 447 -23.13 -13.01 0.05
CA ASP A 447 -23.37 -13.16 1.49
C ASP A 447 -22.89 -14.55 1.96
N ILE A 448 -22.12 -14.57 3.05
CA ILE A 448 -21.54 -15.81 3.58
C ILE A 448 -22.12 -16.07 4.95
N ARG A 449 -22.78 -17.22 5.10
CA ARG A 449 -23.06 -17.83 6.40
C ARG A 449 -22.09 -18.96 6.65
N THR A 450 -21.42 -18.95 7.79
CA THR A 450 -20.42 -19.97 8.12
C THR A 450 -20.34 -20.25 9.62
N GLU A 451 -19.75 -21.39 9.98
CA GLU A 451 -19.50 -21.76 11.38
C GLU A 451 -18.13 -21.24 11.84
N ILE A 452 -18.06 -20.70 13.05
CA ILE A 452 -16.82 -20.41 13.75
C ILE A 452 -16.46 -21.60 14.64
N LYS A 453 -15.32 -22.22 14.35
CA LYS A 453 -14.79 -23.32 15.16
C LYS A 453 -13.82 -22.76 16.19
N LEU A 454 -14.22 -22.74 17.46
CA LEU A 454 -13.40 -22.26 18.57
C LEU A 454 -12.42 -23.36 19.04
N ASN A 455 -11.23 -22.97 19.50
CA ASN A 455 -10.17 -23.88 19.95
C ASN A 455 -9.78 -23.63 21.42
N GLY A 456 -10.66 -24.00 22.36
CA GLY A 456 -10.44 -23.75 23.80
C GLY A 456 -10.66 -22.29 24.22
N TYR A 457 -11.49 -21.58 23.47
CA TYR A 457 -11.85 -20.18 23.72
C TYR A 457 -13.37 -20.02 23.69
N LYS A 458 -13.86 -18.98 24.36
CA LYS A 458 -15.26 -18.53 24.31
C LYS A 458 -15.37 -17.12 23.74
N ILE A 459 -16.49 -16.86 23.07
CA ILE A 459 -16.83 -15.53 22.57
C ILE A 459 -17.33 -14.67 23.73
N ILE A 460 -16.69 -13.51 23.92
CA ILE A 460 -17.01 -12.55 24.97
C ILE A 460 -17.93 -11.45 24.44
N SER A 461 -17.62 -10.94 23.25
CA SER A 461 -18.39 -9.88 22.61
C SER A 461 -18.18 -9.88 21.11
N VAL A 462 -19.16 -9.32 20.40
CA VAL A 462 -19.10 -9.11 18.96
C VAL A 462 -19.37 -7.64 18.69
N MET A 463 -18.55 -7.04 17.83
CA MET A 463 -18.73 -5.69 17.32
C MET A 463 -19.27 -5.76 15.89
N ASN A 464 -20.23 -4.89 15.59
CA ASN A 464 -20.92 -4.77 14.30
C ASN A 464 -21.83 -5.97 13.95
N GLY A 465 -22.82 -6.23 14.82
CA GLY A 465 -23.85 -7.26 14.66
C GLY A 465 -23.63 -8.44 15.60
N ASP A 466 -24.36 -9.54 15.36
CA ASP A 466 -24.41 -10.68 16.29
C ASP A 466 -23.80 -11.97 15.70
N ILE A 467 -23.65 -12.98 16.56
CA ILE A 467 -23.32 -14.37 16.21
C ILE A 467 -24.46 -15.24 16.72
N GLU A 468 -24.99 -16.09 15.86
CA GLU A 468 -26.04 -17.03 16.24
C GLU A 468 -25.41 -18.22 16.97
N HIS A 469 -25.98 -18.60 18.11
CA HIS A 469 -25.60 -19.81 18.85
C HIS A 469 -26.75 -20.81 18.78
N SER A 470 -26.52 -21.93 18.10
CA SER A 470 -27.51 -22.99 17.93
C SER A 470 -26.84 -24.36 18.03
N GLU A 471 -27.43 -25.26 18.81
CA GLU A 471 -26.93 -26.64 19.01
C GLU A 471 -25.45 -26.74 19.43
N GLY A 472 -24.96 -25.77 20.23
CA GLY A 472 -23.56 -25.74 20.67
C GLY A 472 -22.57 -25.24 19.62
N ARG A 473 -23.06 -24.69 18.49
CA ARG A 473 -22.25 -24.19 17.37
C ARG A 473 -22.50 -22.69 17.18
N PHE A 474 -21.46 -21.98 16.75
CA PHE A 474 -21.50 -20.54 16.52
C PHE A 474 -21.52 -20.25 15.02
N PHE A 475 -22.56 -19.56 14.56
CA PHE A 475 -22.74 -19.20 13.16
C PHE A 475 -22.59 -17.70 12.95
N LEU A 476 -21.82 -17.35 11.93
CA LEU A 476 -21.49 -16.01 11.51
C LEU A 476 -22.16 -15.72 10.18
N ASP A 477 -23.02 -14.71 10.15
CA ASP A 477 -23.57 -14.14 8.92
C ASP A 477 -22.74 -12.91 8.51
N MET A 478 -22.16 -12.96 7.31
CA MET A 478 -21.28 -11.94 6.75
C MET A 478 -21.83 -11.46 5.40
N PRO A 479 -22.68 -10.42 5.38
CA PRO A 479 -23.13 -9.80 4.13
C PRO A 479 -21.97 -9.31 3.25
N ALA A 480 -22.20 -9.14 1.96
CA ALA A 480 -21.25 -8.56 1.02
C ALA A 480 -20.67 -7.22 1.54
N GLY A 481 -19.35 -7.04 1.44
CA GLY A 481 -18.65 -5.83 1.90
C GLY A 481 -18.67 -5.58 3.42
N SER A 482 -19.18 -6.52 4.22
CA SER A 482 -19.31 -6.35 5.68
C SER A 482 -18.02 -6.69 6.43
N TRP A 483 -17.98 -6.31 7.71
CA TRP A 483 -16.91 -6.64 8.63
C TRP A 483 -17.47 -6.88 10.04
N LYS A 484 -16.78 -7.67 10.85
CA LYS A 484 -17.09 -7.91 12.28
C LYS A 484 -15.80 -8.03 13.08
N ILE A 485 -15.86 -7.74 14.37
CA ILE A 485 -14.77 -8.06 15.31
C ILE A 485 -15.31 -8.93 16.42
N ILE A 486 -14.62 -10.02 16.71
CA ILE A 486 -14.95 -10.95 17.78
C ILE A 486 -13.89 -10.85 18.86
N LYS A 487 -14.30 -10.65 20.11
CA LYS A 487 -13.44 -10.78 21.28
C LYS A 487 -13.54 -12.18 21.84
N LEU A 488 -12.41 -12.86 21.99
CA LEU A 488 -12.31 -14.20 22.55
C LEU A 488 -11.49 -14.16 23.84
N ALA A 489 -11.86 -14.97 24.83
CA ALA A 489 -11.06 -15.24 26.02
C ALA A 489 -10.95 -16.75 26.23
N LYS A 490 -9.91 -17.19 26.95
CA LYS A 490 -9.79 -18.61 27.31
C LYS A 490 -11.01 -19.05 28.13
N GLU A 491 -11.43 -20.29 27.94
CA GLU A 491 -12.58 -20.87 28.67
C GLU A 491 -12.38 -20.86 30.17
#